data_AF-A0A8H7PKT9-F1
#
_entry.id   AF-A0A8H7PKT9-F1
#
_cell.length_a   1.000
_cell.length_b   1.000
_cell.length_c   1.000
_cell.angle_alpha   90.00
_cell.angle_beta   90.00
_cell.angle_gamma   90.00
#
_symmetry.space_group_name_H-M   'P 1'
#
loop_
_entity.id
_entity.type
_entity.pdbx_description
1 polymer ?
#
loop_
_entity_poly.entity_id
_entity_poly.type
_entity_poly.pdbx_seq_one_letter_code
_entity_poly.pdbx_strand_id
1 'polypeptide(L)'
;MGIPSSFYYAIFLNPKRPSIKLSIRITMNKLVHHGLQLQIQMDSYEVYIKSKIETYMVWGNIILDLDKPTTVCGPIEVEFSGTCHTLWPQGVGRRGDLTHTRQLHSVQLSVPPPATLPKLEAGRYHLPFEFPIPNTLPPTVELNNATISYKITAKVRRSGSLFNTIATSVPMFLIRYPELNPLDMRYVSAHRKIEGVECDISFDCPAAILGDHLGIDLNITAHDLQYPIKIKSVLFNVTEKRLVRIQEEGVQQTDHSIAVLKWAYHHVNADKPFTEGQYMNLKDLDWNLSTPLQGRFVFPIPTCQFVLKPTVRSQDIAITHWAKLTVKVEQEGIMHEALLESPFEILCCRLAPVLTESPPQYEECAKAEVAVSYECNAHACPCLRKDNDRSKRGKPTIMRLLPRYQFSETALYR
;
A
#
# COMPACT_ATOMS: atom_id res chain seq x y z
N MET A 1 -44.80 -20.52 -6.68
CA MET A 1 -44.95 -19.23 -5.99
C MET A 1 -44.27 -19.34 -4.64
N GLY A 2 -43.13 -18.67 -4.46
CA GLY A 2 -42.41 -18.63 -3.18
C GLY A 2 -41.86 -17.22 -3.00
N ILE A 3 -42.29 -16.54 -1.96
CA ILE A 3 -41.84 -15.19 -1.59
C ILE A 3 -40.49 -15.34 -0.86
N PRO A 4 -39.42 -14.62 -1.25
CA PRO A 4 -38.24 -14.53 -0.40
C PRO A 4 -38.42 -13.43 0.65
N SER A 5 -38.10 -13.82 1.86
CA SER A 5 -38.22 -13.10 3.13
C SER A 5 -37.19 -11.98 3.34
N SER A 6 -37.69 -10.91 3.98
CA SER A 6 -37.02 -9.89 4.81
C SER A 6 -35.98 -8.94 4.17
N PHE A 7 -36.37 -7.66 4.07
CA PHE A 7 -35.49 -6.50 3.96
C PHE A 7 -35.28 -5.88 5.35
N TYR A 8 -34.03 -5.62 5.74
CA TYR A 8 -33.73 -4.82 6.93
C TYR A 8 -33.49 -3.36 6.51
N TYR A 9 -34.18 -2.43 7.17
CA TYR A 9 -33.94 -0.99 7.04
C TYR A 9 -33.39 -0.46 8.38
N ALA A 10 -32.29 0.28 8.33
CA ALA A 10 -31.84 1.10 9.46
C ALA A 10 -32.15 2.57 9.14
N ILE A 11 -33.09 3.16 9.87
CA ILE A 11 -33.43 4.58 9.77
C ILE A 11 -32.69 5.31 10.88
N PHE A 12 -31.75 6.18 10.52
CA PHE A 12 -31.13 7.11 11.46
C PHE A 12 -31.91 8.42 11.46
N LEU A 13 -32.65 8.68 12.54
CA LEU A 13 -33.34 9.95 12.76
C LEU A 13 -32.42 10.89 13.54
N ASN A 14 -32.17 12.08 13.00
CA ASN A 14 -31.52 13.18 13.72
C ASN A 14 -32.61 14.12 14.26
N PRO A 15 -32.77 14.28 15.59
CA PRO A 15 -33.90 14.99 16.17
C PRO A 15 -33.88 16.53 16.02
N LYS A 16 -32.88 17.13 15.35
CA LYS A 16 -32.69 18.59 15.35
C LYS A 16 -32.97 19.33 14.03
N ARG A 17 -33.50 18.71 12.97
CA ARG A 17 -33.89 19.44 11.73
C ARG A 17 -35.16 18.86 11.07
N PRO A 18 -36.23 19.65 10.79
CA PRO A 18 -37.51 19.15 10.31
C PRO A 18 -37.67 19.05 8.77
N SER A 19 -36.61 19.16 7.96
CA SER A 19 -36.71 19.03 6.49
C SER A 19 -36.08 17.74 5.98
N ILE A 20 -36.91 16.72 5.74
CA ILE A 20 -36.51 15.40 5.26
C ILE A 20 -36.42 15.43 3.72
N LYS A 21 -35.21 15.40 3.16
CA LYS A 21 -34.98 14.91 1.78
C LYS A 21 -34.65 13.43 1.86
N LEU A 22 -35.66 12.60 1.56
CA LEU A 22 -35.57 11.14 1.59
C LEU A 22 -34.89 10.67 0.30
N SER A 23 -33.57 10.46 0.34
CA SER A 23 -32.83 9.90 -0.79
C SER A 23 -32.70 8.39 -0.60
N ILE A 24 -33.64 7.64 -1.18
CA ILE A 24 -33.64 6.16 -1.15
C ILE A 24 -32.60 5.68 -2.17
N ARG A 25 -31.41 5.29 -1.71
CA ARG A 25 -30.48 4.50 -2.52
C ARG A 25 -30.89 3.03 -2.43
N ILE A 26 -31.68 2.57 -3.39
CA ILE A 26 -31.95 1.14 -3.57
C ILE A 26 -30.67 0.51 -4.12
N THR A 27 -29.91 -0.18 -3.27
CA THR A 27 -28.87 -1.09 -3.75
C THR A 27 -29.59 -2.34 -4.26
N MET A 28 -29.87 -2.40 -5.56
CA MET A 28 -30.36 -3.62 -6.20
C MET A 28 -29.25 -4.66 -6.13
N ASN A 29 -29.29 -5.51 -5.10
CA ASN A 29 -28.55 -6.77 -5.09
C ASN A 29 -28.98 -7.55 -6.33
N LYS A 30 -28.02 -7.79 -7.23
CA LYS A 30 -28.07 -8.69 -8.39
C LYS A 30 -29.44 -9.33 -8.58
N LEU A 31 -30.28 -8.71 -9.43
CA LEU A 31 -31.24 -9.48 -10.21
C LEU A 31 -30.40 -10.52 -10.96
N VAL A 32 -30.42 -11.76 -10.47
CA VAL A 32 -29.89 -12.90 -11.19
C VAL A 32 -30.79 -13.03 -12.42
N HIS A 33 -30.39 -12.39 -13.50
CA HIS A 33 -31.04 -12.57 -14.79
C HIS A 33 -30.75 -14.01 -15.23
N HIS A 34 -31.66 -14.92 -14.88
CA HIS A 34 -31.68 -16.27 -15.42
C HIS A 34 -31.61 -16.17 -16.96
N GLY A 35 -30.49 -16.57 -17.56
CA GLY A 35 -30.29 -16.50 -19.01
C GLY A 35 -28.92 -16.03 -19.51
N LEU A 36 -28.22 -15.13 -18.81
CA LEU A 36 -26.92 -14.60 -19.26
C LEU A 36 -26.04 -14.24 -18.07
N GLN A 37 -24.85 -14.85 -17.99
CA GLN A 37 -23.83 -14.52 -17.01
C GLN A 37 -22.59 -13.94 -17.69
N LEU A 38 -22.06 -12.87 -17.11
CA LEU A 38 -20.86 -12.19 -17.59
C LEU A 38 -19.80 -12.18 -16.49
N GLN A 39 -18.62 -12.69 -16.80
CA GLN A 39 -17.48 -12.75 -15.88
C GLN A 39 -16.21 -12.27 -16.59
N ILE A 40 -15.27 -11.73 -15.81
CA ILE A 40 -13.93 -11.35 -16.28
C ILE A 40 -12.94 -12.22 -15.53
N GLN A 41 -12.13 -12.96 -16.28
CA GLN A 41 -11.01 -13.73 -15.77
C GLN A 41 -9.72 -13.04 -16.22
N MET A 42 -8.90 -12.61 -15.26
CA MET A 42 -7.60 -11.99 -15.53
C MET A 42 -6.50 -13.02 -15.35
N ASP A 43 -5.40 -12.87 -16.08
CA ASP A 43 -4.19 -13.66 -15.82
C ASP A 43 -3.53 -13.23 -14.50
N SER A 44 -3.51 -11.92 -14.25
CA SER A 44 -3.15 -11.34 -12.95
C SER A 44 -4.05 -10.16 -12.60
N TYR A 45 -4.42 -10.06 -11.32
CA TYR A 45 -5.10 -8.91 -10.74
C TYR A 45 -4.13 -7.87 -10.16
N GLU A 46 -2.84 -8.22 -10.12
CA GLU A 46 -1.76 -7.41 -9.60
C GLU A 46 -0.76 -7.12 -10.71
N VAL A 47 -0.49 -5.83 -10.92
CA VAL A 47 0.44 -5.38 -11.94
C VAL A 47 1.56 -4.60 -11.31
N TYR A 48 2.76 -5.11 -11.51
CA TYR A 48 4.01 -4.56 -11.00
C TYR A 48 4.61 -3.64 -12.06
N ILE A 49 4.62 -2.34 -11.78
CA ILE A 49 5.11 -1.32 -12.71
C ILE A 49 6.57 -1.03 -12.40
N LYS A 50 7.49 -1.57 -13.21
CA LYS A 50 8.95 -1.54 -13.00
C LYS A 50 9.69 -0.32 -13.56
N SER A 51 9.15 0.40 -14.55
CA SER A 51 9.82 1.58 -15.13
C SER A 51 8.86 2.68 -15.54
N LYS A 52 9.31 3.92 -15.75
CA LYS A 52 8.47 5.00 -16.30
C LYS A 52 8.32 4.94 -17.83
N ILE A 53 9.14 4.15 -18.52
CA ILE A 53 9.31 4.25 -19.98
C ILE A 53 8.46 3.22 -20.73
N GLU A 54 8.18 2.06 -20.13
CA GLU A 54 7.44 0.99 -20.82
C GLU A 54 5.91 1.13 -20.65
N THR A 55 5.15 0.34 -21.42
CA THR A 55 3.72 0.09 -21.19
C THR A 55 3.56 -1.33 -20.68
N TYR A 56 2.76 -1.55 -19.64
CA TYR A 56 2.45 -2.91 -19.19
C TYR A 56 1.23 -3.43 -19.94
N MET A 57 1.35 -4.58 -20.58
CA MET A 57 0.23 -5.22 -21.25
C MET A 57 -0.56 -6.09 -20.27
N VAL A 58 -1.88 -5.91 -20.24
CA VAL A 58 -2.78 -6.69 -19.40
C VAL A 58 -3.64 -7.58 -20.27
N TRP A 59 -3.60 -8.88 -19.96
CA TRP A 59 -4.37 -9.91 -20.65
C TRP A 59 -5.45 -10.50 -19.75
N GLY A 60 -6.52 -10.93 -20.39
CA GLY A 60 -7.59 -11.66 -19.74
C GLY A 60 -8.62 -12.19 -20.72
N ASN A 61 -9.65 -12.82 -20.17
CA ASN A 61 -10.76 -13.40 -20.90
C ASN A 61 -12.08 -12.90 -20.32
N ILE A 62 -12.99 -12.49 -21.20
CA ILE A 62 -14.40 -12.34 -20.84
C ILE A 62 -15.06 -13.71 -21.01
N ILE A 63 -15.74 -14.16 -19.98
CA ILE A 63 -16.56 -15.37 -20.03
C ILE A 63 -18.01 -14.95 -20.12
N LEU A 64 -18.63 -15.23 -21.26
CA LEU A 64 -20.05 -15.02 -21.51
C LEU A 64 -20.75 -16.38 -21.49
N ASP A 65 -21.56 -16.63 -20.48
CA ASP A 65 -22.34 -17.86 -20.33
C ASP A 65 -23.81 -17.59 -20.68
N LEU A 66 -24.32 -18.29 -21.71
CA LEU A 66 -25.68 -18.13 -22.23
C LEU A 66 -26.48 -19.40 -21.99
N ASP A 67 -27.49 -19.33 -21.11
CA ASP A 67 -28.38 -20.48 -20.85
C ASP A 67 -29.33 -20.75 -22.03
N LYS A 68 -29.53 -19.76 -22.89
CA LYS A 68 -30.42 -19.81 -24.06
C LYS A 68 -29.90 -18.93 -25.20
N PRO A 69 -30.29 -19.21 -26.45
CA PRO A 69 -29.90 -18.38 -27.58
C PRO A 69 -30.33 -16.93 -27.38
N THR A 70 -29.37 -15.99 -27.44
CA THR A 70 -29.56 -14.60 -27.06
C THR A 70 -29.02 -13.67 -28.14
N THR A 71 -29.83 -12.68 -28.53
CA THR A 71 -29.43 -11.62 -29.46
C THR A 71 -28.61 -10.57 -28.72
N VAL A 72 -27.33 -10.43 -29.09
CA VAL A 72 -26.41 -9.43 -28.56
C VAL A 72 -26.32 -8.28 -29.57
N CYS A 73 -26.38 -7.05 -29.09
CA CYS A 73 -26.36 -5.85 -29.92
C CYS A 73 -24.97 -5.20 -29.86
N GLY A 74 -24.20 -5.35 -30.95
CA GLY A 74 -22.88 -4.72 -31.07
C GLY A 74 -21.76 -5.48 -30.35
N PRO A 75 -20.55 -4.89 -30.32
CA PRO A 75 -19.39 -5.49 -29.68
C PRO A 75 -19.53 -5.48 -28.16
N ILE A 76 -18.75 -6.36 -27.52
CA ILE A 76 -18.62 -6.39 -26.06
C ILE A 76 -17.60 -5.32 -25.69
N GLU A 77 -18.02 -4.33 -24.91
CA GLU A 77 -17.16 -3.22 -24.50
C GLU A 77 -16.40 -3.63 -23.25
N VAL A 78 -15.08 -3.55 -23.30
CA VAL A 78 -14.22 -3.69 -22.12
C VAL A 78 -13.56 -2.35 -21.85
N GLU A 79 -13.55 -1.92 -20.60
CA GLU A 79 -13.04 -0.64 -20.17
C GLU A 79 -12.07 -0.83 -19.00
N PHE A 80 -10.81 -0.50 -19.20
CA PHE A 80 -9.88 -0.25 -18.10
C PHE A 80 -10.05 1.19 -17.65
N SER A 81 -10.30 1.40 -16.35
CA SER A 81 -10.48 2.73 -15.79
C SER A 81 -9.72 2.88 -14.47
N GLY A 82 -9.00 3.99 -14.34
CA GLY A 82 -8.33 4.43 -13.12
C GLY A 82 -8.95 5.72 -12.62
N THR A 83 -9.29 5.77 -11.33
CA THR A 83 -9.94 6.93 -10.73
C THR A 83 -9.26 7.31 -9.41
N CYS A 84 -9.05 8.60 -9.21
CA CYS A 84 -8.69 9.19 -7.93
C CYS A 84 -9.96 9.78 -7.31
N HIS A 85 -10.37 9.26 -6.16
CA HIS A 85 -11.50 9.77 -5.39
C HIS A 85 -10.97 10.40 -4.10
N THR A 86 -11.30 11.67 -3.86
CA THR A 86 -10.91 12.41 -2.66
C THR A 86 -12.13 12.86 -1.87
N LEU A 87 -12.01 12.86 -0.54
CA LEU A 87 -13.01 13.31 0.42
C LEU A 87 -12.50 14.58 1.10
N TRP A 88 -13.31 15.61 1.09
CA TRP A 88 -13.05 16.91 1.67
C TRP A 88 -14.17 17.31 2.63
N PRO A 89 -14.01 17.02 3.93
CA PRO A 89 -15.04 17.32 4.93
C PRO A 89 -15.41 18.81 5.03
N GLN A 90 -14.48 19.70 4.68
CA GLN A 90 -14.70 21.16 4.68
C GLN A 90 -15.47 21.66 3.43
N GLY A 91 -15.67 20.80 2.44
CA GLY A 91 -16.21 21.16 1.13
C GLY A 91 -15.14 21.72 0.19
N VAL A 92 -15.30 21.48 -1.12
CA VAL A 92 -14.42 21.96 -2.18
C VAL A 92 -15.23 22.69 -3.25
N GLY A 93 -14.60 23.70 -3.85
CA GLY A 93 -15.19 24.50 -4.91
C GLY A 93 -16.36 25.37 -4.45
N ARG A 94 -17.00 26.03 -5.42
CA ARG A 94 -18.09 27.02 -5.15
C ARG A 94 -19.33 26.40 -4.50
N ARG A 95 -19.54 25.10 -4.66
CA ARG A 95 -20.70 24.36 -4.15
C ARG A 95 -20.44 23.69 -2.82
N GLY A 96 -19.20 23.69 -2.33
CA GLY A 96 -18.82 23.00 -1.10
C GLY A 96 -18.96 21.48 -1.21
N ASP A 97 -18.62 20.91 -2.37
CA ASP A 97 -18.76 19.48 -2.62
C ASP A 97 -17.81 18.71 -1.69
N LEU A 98 -18.35 17.72 -0.97
CA LEU A 98 -17.58 16.96 0.01
C LEU A 98 -16.67 15.90 -0.63
N THR A 99 -16.83 15.64 -1.92
CA THR A 99 -16.10 14.60 -2.65
C THR A 99 -15.72 15.09 -4.02
N HIS A 100 -14.53 14.73 -4.48
CA HIS A 100 -14.07 14.99 -5.83
C HIS A 100 -13.58 13.68 -6.46
N THR A 101 -13.94 13.43 -7.72
CA THR A 101 -13.49 12.25 -8.47
C THR A 101 -12.85 12.68 -9.76
N ARG A 102 -11.58 12.34 -9.92
CA ARG A 102 -10.80 12.57 -11.14
C ARG A 102 -10.57 11.26 -11.86
N GLN A 103 -10.85 11.22 -13.16
CA GLN A 103 -10.47 10.10 -14.01
C GLN A 103 -8.99 10.23 -14.36
N LEU A 104 -8.18 9.29 -13.89
CA LEU A 104 -6.74 9.24 -14.17
C LEU A 104 -6.49 8.69 -15.57
N HIS A 105 -7.28 7.68 -15.95
CA HIS A 105 -7.15 7.00 -17.23
C HIS A 105 -8.44 6.23 -17.56
N SER A 106 -8.78 6.18 -18.84
CA SER A 106 -9.79 5.26 -19.37
C SER A 106 -9.35 4.79 -20.75
N VAL A 107 -9.34 3.49 -20.96
CA VAL A 107 -9.17 2.89 -22.29
C VAL A 107 -10.30 1.91 -22.48
N GLN A 108 -10.97 2.03 -23.64
CA GLN A 108 -12.07 1.17 -24.03
C GLN A 108 -11.65 0.35 -25.25
N LEU A 109 -11.93 -0.95 -25.21
CA LEU A 109 -11.74 -1.90 -26.28
C LEU A 109 -13.09 -2.50 -26.65
N SER A 110 -13.36 -2.62 -27.95
CA SER A 110 -14.52 -3.34 -28.46
C SER A 110 -14.08 -4.74 -28.88
N VAL A 111 -14.51 -5.75 -28.14
CA VAL A 111 -14.24 -7.16 -28.45
C VAL A 111 -15.38 -7.68 -29.33
N PRO A 112 -15.11 -8.13 -30.56
CA PRO A 112 -16.14 -8.66 -31.43
C PRO A 112 -16.74 -9.94 -30.85
N PRO A 113 -18.04 -10.20 -31.03
CA PRO A 113 -18.64 -11.47 -30.66
C PRO A 113 -18.03 -12.62 -31.48
N PRO A 114 -18.03 -13.86 -30.94
CA PRO A 114 -17.37 -15.00 -31.56
C PRO A 114 -17.99 -15.46 -32.89
N ALA A 115 -19.23 -15.04 -33.17
CA ALA A 115 -19.88 -15.20 -34.46
C ALA A 115 -20.34 -13.83 -34.96
N THR A 116 -20.24 -13.60 -36.27
CA THR A 116 -20.85 -12.45 -36.98
C THR A 116 -22.38 -12.48 -36.94
N LEU A 117 -22.98 -13.50 -36.34
CA LEU A 117 -24.40 -13.68 -36.23
C LEU A 117 -25.00 -12.75 -35.15
N PRO A 118 -26.13 -12.07 -35.44
CA PRO A 118 -26.81 -11.22 -34.47
C PRO A 118 -27.36 -12.00 -33.27
N LYS A 119 -27.46 -13.33 -33.38
CA LYS A 119 -27.95 -14.24 -32.35
C LYS A 119 -26.84 -15.22 -32.00
N LEU A 120 -26.42 -15.21 -30.74
CA LEU A 120 -25.51 -16.20 -30.18
C LEU A 120 -26.32 -17.37 -29.66
N GLU A 121 -25.83 -18.59 -29.88
CA GLU A 121 -26.45 -19.80 -29.35
C GLU A 121 -26.22 -19.93 -27.84
N ALA A 122 -26.93 -20.86 -27.21
CA ALA A 122 -26.65 -21.22 -25.83
C ALA A 122 -25.24 -21.82 -25.74
N GLY A 123 -24.49 -21.46 -24.71
CA GLY A 123 -23.12 -21.93 -24.52
C GLY A 123 -22.24 -20.93 -23.79
N ARG A 124 -21.01 -21.37 -23.52
CA ARG A 124 -19.97 -20.58 -22.87
C ARG A 124 -18.96 -20.10 -23.91
N TYR A 125 -18.80 -18.79 -23.97
CA TYR A 125 -17.88 -18.12 -24.88
C TYR A 125 -16.73 -17.49 -24.10
N HIS A 126 -15.51 -17.73 -24.56
CA HIS A 126 -14.28 -17.15 -24.03
C HIS A 126 -13.77 -16.12 -25.03
N LEU A 127 -13.67 -14.87 -24.61
CA LEU A 127 -13.30 -13.76 -25.48
C LEU A 127 -12.05 -13.08 -24.90
N PRO A 128 -10.87 -13.32 -25.50
CA PRO A 128 -9.64 -12.74 -25.01
C PRO A 128 -9.65 -11.22 -25.25
N PHE A 129 -9.01 -10.50 -24.34
CA PHE A 129 -8.75 -9.07 -24.50
C PHE A 129 -7.34 -8.73 -24.02
N GLU A 130 -6.85 -7.61 -24.51
CA GLU A 130 -5.54 -7.10 -24.20
C GLU A 130 -5.59 -5.56 -24.10
N PHE A 131 -5.00 -4.99 -23.05
CA PHE A 131 -4.88 -3.54 -22.87
C PHE A 131 -3.45 -3.10 -22.59
N PRO A 132 -2.94 -2.07 -23.28
CA PRO A 132 -1.77 -1.35 -22.81
C PRO A 132 -2.16 -0.47 -21.62
N ILE A 133 -1.46 -0.64 -20.51
CA ILE A 133 -1.54 0.25 -19.34
C ILE A 133 -0.30 1.14 -19.34
N PRO A 134 -0.46 2.48 -19.31
CA PRO A 134 0.67 3.37 -19.22
C PRO A 134 1.35 3.27 -17.86
N ASN A 135 2.67 3.15 -17.84
CA ASN A 135 3.45 3.07 -16.61
C ASN A 135 3.57 4.42 -15.86
N THR A 136 2.99 5.49 -16.41
CA THR A 136 2.83 6.79 -15.75
C THR A 136 1.73 6.78 -14.69
N LEU A 137 0.90 5.72 -14.66
CA LEU A 137 -0.17 5.62 -13.67
C LEU A 137 0.40 5.43 -12.26
N PRO A 138 -0.18 6.13 -11.27
CA PRO A 138 0.23 5.94 -9.90
C PRO A 138 -0.14 4.54 -9.39
N PRO A 139 0.53 4.04 -8.33
CA PRO A 139 0.09 2.82 -7.67
C PRO A 139 -1.32 2.99 -7.09
N THR A 140 -1.96 1.86 -6.79
CA THR A 140 -3.21 1.82 -6.02
C THR A 140 -2.94 2.30 -4.59
N VAL A 141 -3.78 3.21 -4.10
CA VAL A 141 -3.61 3.85 -2.79
C VAL A 141 -4.94 3.88 -2.07
N GLU A 142 -4.93 3.54 -0.78
CA GLU A 142 -6.08 3.66 0.11
C GLU A 142 -5.68 4.49 1.35
N LEU A 143 -6.15 5.75 1.39
CA LEU A 143 -6.08 6.66 2.54
C LEU A 143 -7.49 6.92 3.08
N ASN A 144 -7.58 7.53 4.26
CA ASN A 144 -8.86 7.87 4.89
C ASN A 144 -9.66 8.92 4.08
N ASN A 145 -8.96 9.84 3.41
CA ASN A 145 -9.53 10.97 2.68
C ASN A 145 -9.24 10.91 1.16
N ALA A 146 -8.54 9.90 0.66
CA ALA A 146 -8.23 9.78 -0.75
C ALA A 146 -7.95 8.34 -1.16
N THR A 147 -8.42 7.93 -2.34
CA THR A 147 -8.22 6.59 -2.87
C THR A 147 -7.91 6.65 -4.36
N ILE A 148 -6.85 5.98 -4.79
CA ILE A 148 -6.56 5.70 -6.19
C ILE A 148 -6.89 4.24 -6.43
N SER A 149 -7.83 3.96 -7.33
CA SER A 149 -8.32 2.61 -7.62
C SER A 149 -8.43 2.36 -9.11
N TYR A 150 -8.15 1.12 -9.52
CA TYR A 150 -8.28 0.67 -10.90
C TYR A 150 -9.28 -0.47 -10.99
N LYS A 151 -10.01 -0.50 -12.10
CA LYS A 151 -10.98 -1.56 -12.39
C LYS A 151 -11.08 -1.81 -13.89
N ILE A 152 -11.35 -3.06 -14.23
CA ILE A 152 -11.76 -3.46 -15.57
C ILE A 152 -13.26 -3.70 -15.55
N THR A 153 -13.97 -3.16 -16.53
CA THR A 153 -15.43 -3.28 -16.65
C THR A 153 -15.76 -3.85 -18.01
N ALA A 154 -16.48 -4.96 -18.08
CA ALA A 154 -17.02 -5.50 -19.32
C ALA A 154 -18.53 -5.21 -19.38
N LYS A 155 -19.01 -4.75 -20.52
CA LYS A 155 -20.41 -4.39 -20.79
C LYS A 155 -20.88 -5.11 -22.06
N VAL A 156 -22.00 -5.82 -21.94
CA VAL A 156 -22.68 -6.50 -23.04
C VAL A 156 -24.05 -5.89 -23.21
N ARG A 157 -24.38 -5.43 -24.41
CA ARG A 157 -25.71 -4.89 -24.74
C ARG A 157 -26.57 -5.99 -25.37
N ARG A 158 -27.78 -6.22 -24.83
CA ARG A 158 -28.77 -7.16 -25.39
C ARG A 158 -29.77 -6.45 -26.29
N SER A 159 -30.37 -7.15 -27.25
CA SER A 159 -31.46 -6.60 -28.05
C SER A 159 -32.82 -6.72 -27.32
N GLY A 160 -33.68 -5.69 -27.39
CA GLY A 160 -35.12 -5.83 -27.09
C GLY A 160 -35.69 -5.28 -25.76
N SER A 161 -34.97 -4.51 -24.94
CA SER A 161 -35.51 -3.84 -23.73
C SER A 161 -34.66 -2.62 -23.34
N LEU A 162 -35.30 -1.63 -22.69
CA LEU A 162 -34.73 -0.33 -22.34
C LEU A 162 -33.57 -0.40 -21.31
N PHE A 163 -33.40 -1.53 -20.61
CA PHE A 163 -32.34 -1.76 -19.61
C PHE A 163 -31.52 -3.01 -19.93
N ASN A 164 -30.93 -3.06 -21.11
CA ASN A 164 -30.34 -4.28 -21.67
C ASN A 164 -28.81 -4.40 -21.56
N THR A 165 -28.16 -3.51 -20.82
CA THR A 165 -26.71 -3.59 -20.63
C THR A 165 -26.40 -4.39 -19.38
N ILE A 166 -25.75 -5.53 -19.56
CA ILE A 166 -25.19 -6.32 -18.47
C ILE A 166 -23.73 -5.90 -18.32
N ALA A 167 -23.36 -5.48 -17.11
CA ALA A 167 -22.01 -5.07 -16.80
C ALA A 167 -21.45 -5.90 -15.64
N THR A 168 -20.17 -6.24 -15.73
CA THR A 168 -19.41 -6.82 -14.63
C THR A 168 -18.10 -6.05 -14.49
N SER A 169 -17.58 -5.94 -13.28
CA SER A 169 -16.34 -5.22 -13.03
C SER A 169 -15.49 -5.94 -11.99
N VAL A 170 -14.18 -5.95 -12.22
CA VAL A 170 -13.20 -6.56 -11.33
C VAL A 170 -12.13 -5.54 -10.96
N PRO A 171 -11.80 -5.37 -9.67
CA PRO A 171 -10.74 -4.46 -9.25
C PRO A 171 -9.37 -4.98 -9.67
N MET A 172 -8.45 -4.05 -9.86
CA MET A 172 -7.07 -4.31 -10.24
C MET A 172 -6.14 -3.49 -9.34
N PHE A 173 -5.01 -4.08 -8.96
CA PHE A 173 -4.01 -3.44 -8.09
C PHE A 173 -2.76 -3.12 -8.89
N LEU A 174 -2.45 -1.84 -8.97
CA LEU A 174 -1.20 -1.35 -9.55
C LEU A 174 -0.20 -1.17 -8.40
N ILE A 175 0.91 -1.88 -8.46
CA ILE A 175 1.97 -1.85 -7.46
C ILE A 175 3.20 -1.24 -8.11
N ARG A 176 3.71 -0.16 -7.53
CA ARG A 176 4.94 0.47 -8.02
C ARG A 176 6.12 -0.36 -7.53
N TYR A 177 6.90 -0.87 -8.48
CA TYR A 177 8.24 -1.38 -8.20
C TYR A 177 9.21 -0.22 -8.38
N PRO A 178 10.01 0.13 -7.36
CA PRO A 178 11.00 1.19 -7.48
C PRO A 178 12.09 0.77 -8.47
N GLU A 179 12.51 1.67 -9.35
CA GLU A 179 13.78 1.52 -10.07
C GLU A 179 14.90 1.78 -9.05
N LEU A 180 15.15 0.82 -8.17
CA LEU A 180 16.31 0.87 -7.28
C LEU A 180 17.53 0.65 -8.18
N ASN A 181 18.14 1.73 -8.63
CA ASN A 181 19.45 1.66 -9.24
C ASN A 181 20.39 1.04 -8.19
N PRO A 182 21.16 -0.02 -8.50
CA PRO A 182 22.13 -0.58 -7.57
C PRO A 182 23.12 0.47 -7.05
N LEU A 183 23.40 1.52 -7.83
CA LEU A 183 24.21 2.66 -7.41
C LEU A 183 23.49 3.62 -6.46
N ASP A 184 22.16 3.65 -6.45
CA ASP A 184 21.34 4.43 -5.52
C ASP A 184 20.98 3.63 -4.25
N MET A 185 21.13 2.30 -4.27
CA MET A 185 21.13 1.43 -3.07
C MET A 185 22.42 1.54 -2.26
N ARG A 186 23.10 2.69 -2.30
CA ARG A 186 24.23 2.95 -1.41
C ARG A 186 23.71 3.12 0.01
N TYR A 187 24.46 2.58 0.96
CA TYR A 187 24.25 2.83 2.37
C TYR A 187 24.18 4.34 2.61
N VAL A 188 23.12 4.79 3.25
CA VAL A 188 23.02 6.17 3.67
C VAL A 188 23.83 6.26 4.96
N SER A 189 24.95 6.98 4.93
CA SER A 189 25.79 7.18 6.10
C SER A 189 25.87 8.65 6.50
N ALA A 190 25.98 8.88 7.81
CA ALA A 190 26.40 10.15 8.35
C ALA A 190 27.49 9.94 9.38
N HIS A 191 28.53 10.76 9.23
CA HIS A 191 29.55 10.96 10.23
C HIS A 191 29.21 12.20 11.07
N ARG A 192 29.24 12.07 12.38
CA ARG A 192 28.96 13.15 13.33
C ARG A 192 30.00 13.18 14.42
N LYS A 193 30.66 14.32 14.57
CA LYS A 193 31.55 14.59 15.69
C LYS A 193 30.81 15.44 16.72
N ILE A 194 30.67 14.88 17.91
CA ILE A 194 30.22 15.54 19.13
C ILE A 194 31.47 15.74 20.00
N GLU A 195 31.46 16.70 20.93
CA GLU A 195 32.57 16.86 21.87
C GLU A 195 32.87 15.51 22.54
N GLY A 196 34.12 15.03 22.42
CA GLY A 196 34.56 13.74 22.97
C GLY A 196 34.08 12.48 22.25
N VAL A 197 33.13 12.55 21.31
CA VAL A 197 32.50 11.37 20.67
C VAL A 197 32.43 11.52 19.16
N GLU A 198 32.73 10.45 18.45
CA GLU A 198 32.53 10.33 17.01
C GLU A 198 31.52 9.21 16.73
N CYS A 199 30.50 9.54 15.95
CA CYS A 199 29.39 8.66 15.63
C CYS A 199 29.33 8.47 14.11
N ASP A 200 29.54 7.25 13.66
CA ASP A 200 29.23 6.80 12.31
C ASP A 200 27.92 6.02 12.34
N ILE A 201 26.96 6.48 11.55
CA ILE A 201 25.64 5.88 11.46
C ILE A 201 25.39 5.52 9.99
N SER A 202 24.95 4.30 9.70
CA SER A 202 24.51 3.93 8.36
C SER A 202 23.26 3.05 8.32
N PHE A 203 22.43 3.22 7.28
CA PHE A 203 21.34 2.29 6.94
C PHE A 203 21.77 1.41 5.77
N ASP A 204 21.38 0.13 5.78
CA ASP A 204 21.68 -0.81 4.68
C ASP A 204 21.15 -0.34 3.33
N CYS A 205 19.93 0.22 3.33
CA CYS A 205 19.20 0.57 2.14
C CYS A 205 18.39 1.85 2.39
N PRO A 206 18.30 2.78 1.42
CA PRO A 206 17.39 3.93 1.51
C PRO A 206 15.91 3.55 1.33
N ALA A 207 15.60 2.26 1.22
CA ALA A 207 14.26 1.73 1.08
C ALA A 207 14.02 0.54 2.03
N ALA A 208 12.78 0.35 2.47
CA ALA A 208 12.37 -0.86 3.18
C ALA A 208 10.94 -1.29 2.82
N ILE A 209 10.71 -2.60 2.86
CA ILE A 209 9.40 -3.19 2.61
C ILE A 209 8.56 -3.17 3.89
N LEU A 210 7.28 -2.81 3.79
CA LEU A 210 6.36 -2.89 4.93
C LEU A 210 6.27 -4.31 5.47
N GLY A 211 6.51 -4.47 6.78
CA GLY A 211 6.52 -5.77 7.46
C GLY A 211 7.86 -6.52 7.40
N ASP A 212 8.88 -5.92 6.82
CA ASP A 212 10.24 -6.47 6.77
C ASP A 212 11.13 -5.86 7.87
N HIS A 213 12.45 -6.03 7.75
CA HIS A 213 13.45 -5.52 8.69
C HIS A 213 14.43 -4.57 7.99
N LEU A 214 14.94 -3.60 8.74
CA LEU A 214 16.00 -2.68 8.29
C LEU A 214 17.21 -2.81 9.21
N GLY A 215 18.37 -3.15 8.64
CA GLY A 215 19.63 -3.10 9.37
C GLY A 215 20.21 -1.69 9.39
N ILE A 216 20.76 -1.33 10.55
CA ILE A 216 21.41 -0.08 10.84
C ILE A 216 22.74 -0.42 11.49
N ASP A 217 23.84 0.01 10.87
CA ASP A 217 25.16 -0.09 11.48
C ASP A 217 25.44 1.19 12.27
N LEU A 218 25.88 1.01 13.51
CA LEU A 218 26.19 2.09 14.42
C LEU A 218 27.59 1.86 14.99
N ASN A 219 28.48 2.81 14.76
CA ASN A 219 29.80 2.86 15.36
C ASN A 219 29.97 4.17 16.14
N ILE A 220 30.23 4.07 17.44
CA ILE A 220 30.40 5.20 18.34
C ILE A 220 31.74 5.03 19.05
N THR A 221 32.66 5.96 18.82
CA THR A 221 34.00 5.99 19.38
C THR A 221 34.14 7.19 20.32
N ALA A 222 34.61 6.96 21.54
CA ALA A 222 35.01 8.03 22.46
C ALA A 222 36.49 8.34 22.24
N HIS A 223 36.82 9.62 22.08
CA HIS A 223 38.21 10.10 21.87
C HIS A 223 38.88 10.53 23.18
N ASP A 224 38.11 10.96 24.17
CA ASP A 224 38.61 11.36 25.48
C ASP A 224 37.96 10.53 26.58
N LEU A 225 38.69 9.50 27.04
CA LEU A 225 38.25 8.60 28.10
C LEU A 225 38.37 9.21 29.51
N GLN A 226 38.82 10.47 29.63
CA GLN A 226 38.89 11.13 30.95
C GLN A 226 37.51 11.30 31.59
N TYR A 227 36.45 11.40 30.78
CA TYR A 227 35.08 11.57 31.25
C TYR A 227 34.21 10.37 30.85
N PRO A 228 33.41 9.81 31.76
CA PRO A 228 32.52 8.71 31.43
C PRO A 228 31.42 9.19 30.49
N ILE A 229 31.40 8.64 29.28
CA ILE A 229 30.36 8.91 28.28
C ILE A 229 29.31 7.81 28.37
N LYS A 230 28.03 8.16 28.44
CA LYS A 230 26.92 7.20 28.48
C LYS A 230 26.02 7.35 27.26
N ILE A 231 25.71 6.26 26.57
CA ILE A 231 24.64 6.29 25.56
C ILE A 231 23.30 6.12 26.29
N LYS A 232 22.45 7.13 26.15
CA LYS A 232 21.12 7.17 26.78
C LYS A 232 20.00 6.64 25.90
N SER A 233 20.11 6.82 24.59
CA SER A 233 19.07 6.34 23.69
C SER A 233 19.56 6.25 22.25
N VAL A 234 19.10 5.23 21.53
CA VAL A 234 19.14 5.16 20.07
C VAL A 234 17.71 5.02 19.59
N LEU A 235 17.24 5.98 18.79
CA LEU A 235 15.86 6.07 18.35
C LEU A 235 15.79 6.18 16.84
N PHE A 236 15.12 5.21 16.21
CA PHE A 236 14.85 5.23 14.78
C PHE A 236 13.38 5.58 14.53
N ASN A 237 13.16 6.66 13.79
CA ASN A 237 11.82 7.15 13.46
C ASN A 237 11.66 7.23 11.95
N VAL A 238 10.52 6.76 11.45
CA VAL A 238 10.11 6.99 10.07
C VAL A 238 8.94 7.97 10.10
N THR A 239 9.16 9.15 9.52
CA THR A 239 8.14 10.18 9.37
C THR A 239 7.52 10.09 7.99
N GLU A 240 6.20 10.03 7.91
CA GLU A 240 5.42 10.03 6.68
C GLU A 240 4.66 11.36 6.54
N LYS A 241 4.81 11.99 5.39
CA LYS A 241 3.99 13.14 4.97
C LYS A 241 3.09 12.70 3.82
N ARG A 242 1.79 12.93 3.99
CA ARG A 242 0.76 12.70 2.97
C ARG A 242 0.27 14.02 2.46
N LEU A 243 0.22 14.16 1.14
CA LEU A 243 -0.26 15.35 0.47
C LEU A 243 -1.29 14.93 -0.56
N VAL A 244 -2.54 15.34 -0.35
CA VAL A 244 -3.65 15.15 -1.27
C VAL A 244 -3.95 16.48 -1.94
N ARG A 245 -4.03 16.51 -3.26
CA ARG A 245 -4.28 17.71 -4.05
C ARG A 245 -5.47 17.50 -4.98
N ILE A 246 -6.26 18.55 -5.17
CA ILE A 246 -7.23 18.67 -6.27
C ILE A 246 -6.73 19.81 -7.13
N GLN A 247 -6.10 19.48 -8.25
CA GLN A 247 -5.43 20.47 -9.10
C GLN A 247 -6.43 21.46 -9.69
N GLU A 248 -7.60 20.99 -10.09
CA GLU A 248 -8.65 21.78 -10.75
C GLU A 248 -9.17 22.92 -9.86
N GLU A 249 -9.18 22.70 -8.55
CA GLU A 249 -9.71 23.64 -7.55
C GLU A 249 -8.59 24.34 -6.77
N GLY A 250 -7.32 24.03 -7.05
CA GLY A 250 -6.17 24.63 -6.39
C GLY A 250 -6.07 24.35 -4.89
N VAL A 251 -6.75 23.31 -4.39
CA VAL A 251 -6.78 22.97 -2.96
C VAL A 251 -5.88 21.78 -2.65
N GLN A 252 -5.29 21.79 -1.45
CA GLN A 252 -4.44 20.71 -0.96
C GLN A 252 -4.62 20.48 0.53
N GLN A 253 -4.58 19.22 0.93
CA GLN A 253 -4.60 18.78 2.33
C GLN A 253 -3.30 18.03 2.63
N THR A 254 -2.65 18.40 3.73
CA THR A 254 -1.47 17.69 4.22
C THR A 254 -1.83 16.97 5.52
N ASP A 255 -1.40 15.73 5.64
CA ASP A 255 -1.47 14.93 6.86
C ASP A 255 -0.08 14.39 7.17
N HIS A 256 0.23 14.21 8.45
CA HIS A 256 1.53 13.75 8.92
C HIS A 256 1.34 12.56 9.86
N SER A 257 2.23 11.59 9.75
CA SER A 257 2.24 10.48 10.67
C SER A 257 3.66 10.03 10.97
N ILE A 258 3.91 9.58 12.20
CA ILE A 258 5.25 9.22 12.66
C ILE A 258 5.19 7.80 13.20
N ALA A 259 6.02 6.93 12.64
CA ALA A 259 6.27 5.60 13.18
C ALA A 259 7.58 5.63 13.97
N VAL A 260 7.48 5.38 15.28
CA VAL A 260 8.63 5.33 16.19
C VAL A 260 9.01 3.87 16.39
N LEU A 261 10.18 3.48 15.89
CA LEU A 261 10.71 2.12 16.00
C LEU A 261 11.64 2.06 17.21
N LYS A 262 11.09 1.56 18.31
CA LYS A 262 11.75 1.53 19.64
C LYS A 262 12.52 0.25 19.91
N TRP A 263 12.16 -0.81 19.20
CA TRP A 263 12.69 -2.14 19.42
C TRP A 263 13.59 -2.50 18.25
N ALA A 264 14.80 -2.92 18.56
CA ALA A 264 15.70 -3.55 17.61
C ALA A 264 16.28 -4.79 18.26
N TYR A 265 16.74 -5.75 17.46
CA TYR A 265 17.62 -6.79 17.96
C TYR A 265 19.04 -6.54 17.48
N HIS A 266 20.01 -6.93 18.31
CA HIS A 266 21.43 -6.81 17.99
C HIS A 266 21.88 -8.05 17.21
N HIS A 267 22.47 -7.85 16.04
CA HIS A 267 23.03 -8.91 15.21
C HIS A 267 24.55 -8.95 15.41
N VAL A 268 25.01 -9.92 16.21
CA VAL A 268 26.39 -10.42 16.38
C VAL A 268 27.53 -9.38 16.48
N ASN A 269 28.25 -9.41 17.61
CA ASN A 269 29.69 -9.18 17.64
C ASN A 269 30.30 -10.05 18.75
N ALA A 270 31.37 -10.79 18.45
CA ALA A 270 31.87 -11.90 19.27
C ALA A 270 32.42 -11.50 20.66
N ASP A 271 32.57 -10.20 20.94
CA ASP A 271 33.24 -9.69 22.14
C ASP A 271 32.43 -8.62 22.93
N LYS A 272 31.09 -8.57 22.81
CA LYS A 272 30.29 -7.48 23.42
C LYS A 272 28.99 -7.92 24.16
N PRO A 273 28.47 -7.07 25.09
CA PRO A 273 27.53 -7.35 26.18
C PRO A 273 26.08 -7.74 25.83
N PHE A 274 25.73 -7.88 24.57
CA PHE A 274 24.34 -8.14 24.17
C PHE A 274 24.15 -9.59 23.78
N THR A 275 23.13 -10.23 24.37
CA THR A 275 22.67 -11.54 23.94
C THR A 275 22.10 -11.45 22.53
N GLU A 276 22.66 -12.26 21.62
CA GLU A 276 22.20 -12.37 20.24
C GLU A 276 20.70 -12.68 20.15
N GLY A 277 19.99 -12.05 19.21
CA GLY A 277 18.58 -12.35 18.92
C GLY A 277 17.56 -11.81 19.92
N GLN A 278 17.97 -11.12 20.99
CA GLN A 278 17.04 -10.51 21.94
C GLN A 278 16.60 -9.12 21.46
N TYR A 279 15.28 -8.89 21.38
CA TYR A 279 14.73 -7.56 21.18
C TYR A 279 15.01 -6.69 22.41
N MET A 280 15.53 -5.49 22.17
CA MET A 280 15.79 -4.53 23.22
C MET A 280 15.17 -3.18 22.90
N ASN A 281 14.69 -2.51 23.93
CA ASN A 281 14.21 -1.14 23.82
C ASN A 281 15.41 -0.20 23.84
N LEU A 282 15.77 0.33 22.68
CA LEU A 282 16.92 1.22 22.55
C LEU A 282 16.64 2.65 23.04
N LYS A 283 15.38 2.98 23.39
CA LYS A 283 15.02 4.30 23.93
C LYS A 283 15.63 4.56 25.31
N ASP A 284 15.75 3.51 26.12
CA ASP A 284 16.13 3.62 27.52
C ASP A 284 17.45 2.87 27.74
N LEU A 285 18.42 3.13 26.85
CA LEU A 285 19.77 2.60 26.97
C LEU A 285 20.46 3.37 28.11
N ASP A 286 21.24 2.73 28.96
CA ASP A 286 22.10 3.45 29.91
C ASP A 286 23.48 2.79 29.92
N TRP A 287 24.13 2.87 28.75
CA TRP A 287 25.37 2.14 28.50
C TRP A 287 26.57 3.05 28.70
N ASN A 288 27.53 2.63 29.54
CA ASN A 288 28.81 3.32 29.71
C ASN A 288 29.78 2.97 28.58
N LEU A 289 30.22 3.97 27.81
CA LEU A 289 31.11 3.81 26.66
C LEU A 289 32.58 3.66 27.11
N SER A 290 32.89 2.56 27.81
CA SER A 290 34.27 2.22 28.16
C SER A 290 35.07 1.68 26.97
N THR A 291 34.36 1.20 25.96
CA THR A 291 34.90 0.71 24.67
C THR A 291 34.03 1.25 23.55
N PRO A 292 34.56 1.45 22.33
CA PRO A 292 33.76 1.81 21.17
C PRO A 292 32.53 0.92 21.05
N LEU A 293 31.34 1.49 20.87
CA LEU A 293 30.16 0.70 20.53
C LEU A 293 30.17 0.47 19.03
N GLN A 294 30.24 -0.79 18.61
CA GLN A 294 30.11 -1.16 17.20
C GLN A 294 29.14 -2.31 17.13
N GLY A 295 28.01 -2.09 16.47
CA GLY A 295 26.95 -3.09 16.39
C GLY A 295 26.01 -2.83 15.22
N ARG A 296 25.43 -3.93 14.73
CA ARG A 296 24.37 -3.92 13.74
C ARG A 296 23.04 -4.12 14.46
N PHE A 297 22.16 -3.16 14.29
CA PHE A 297 20.83 -3.15 14.89
C PHE A 297 19.79 -3.37 13.80
N VAL A 298 18.88 -4.30 14.04
CA VAL A 298 17.84 -4.62 13.07
C VAL A 298 16.48 -4.17 13.60
N PHE A 299 15.85 -3.24 12.88
CA PHE A 299 14.57 -2.65 13.24
C PHE A 299 13.45 -3.28 12.42
N PRO A 300 12.39 -3.81 13.04
CA PRO A 300 11.22 -4.30 12.33
C PRO A 300 10.40 -3.12 11.79
N ILE A 301 10.14 -3.12 10.48
CA ILE A 301 9.30 -2.15 9.81
C ILE A 301 7.82 -2.52 10.01
N PRO A 302 6.94 -1.56 10.37
CA PRO A 302 5.53 -1.84 10.58
C PRO A 302 4.86 -2.45 9.35
N THR A 303 3.89 -3.32 9.58
CA THR A 303 3.10 -3.92 8.49
C THR A 303 2.11 -2.93 7.88
N CYS A 304 1.53 -3.33 6.76
CA CYS A 304 0.45 -2.68 6.01
C CYS A 304 -0.80 -2.28 6.84
N GLN A 305 -1.02 -2.87 8.02
CA GLN A 305 -2.14 -2.55 8.92
C GLN A 305 -1.92 -1.29 9.75
N PHE A 306 -0.66 -0.88 9.88
CA PHE A 306 -0.28 0.22 10.74
C PHE A 306 -0.34 1.55 10.00
N VAL A 307 0.26 2.55 10.62
CA VAL A 307 0.22 3.95 10.24
C VAL A 307 0.88 4.19 8.88
N LEU A 308 1.98 3.50 8.54
CA LEU A 308 2.73 3.76 7.33
C LEU A 308 2.05 3.19 6.08
N LYS A 309 2.13 3.96 4.99
CA LYS A 309 1.71 3.61 3.64
C LYS A 309 2.92 3.54 2.72
N PRO A 310 2.84 2.79 1.60
CA PRO A 310 3.90 2.82 0.60
C PRO A 310 4.15 4.24 0.08
N THR A 311 5.39 4.54 -0.31
CA THR A 311 5.77 5.79 -0.97
C THR A 311 5.04 5.91 -2.30
N VAL A 312 4.46 7.10 -2.55
CA VAL A 312 3.68 7.38 -3.76
C VAL A 312 4.06 8.74 -4.29
N ARG A 313 4.34 8.81 -5.60
CA ARG A 313 4.70 10.05 -6.29
C ARG A 313 3.70 10.33 -7.41
N SER A 314 2.47 10.65 -7.03
CA SER A 314 1.43 11.12 -7.96
C SER A 314 1.21 12.62 -7.84
N GLN A 315 0.56 13.20 -8.85
CA GLN A 315 0.13 14.58 -8.84
C GLN A 315 -0.98 14.84 -7.80
N ASP A 316 -1.96 13.94 -7.72
CA ASP A 316 -3.12 14.06 -6.82
C ASP A 316 -2.83 13.54 -5.41
N ILE A 317 -1.96 12.53 -5.27
CA ILE A 317 -1.57 11.97 -3.98
C ILE A 317 -0.06 11.76 -3.96
N ALA A 318 0.62 12.42 -3.00
CA ALA A 318 2.02 12.18 -2.71
C ALA A 318 2.16 11.68 -1.28
N ILE A 319 2.90 10.57 -1.10
CA ILE A 319 3.27 10.02 0.19
C ILE A 319 4.78 9.91 0.20
N THR A 320 5.42 10.66 1.09
CA THR A 320 6.88 10.76 1.19
C THR A 320 7.34 10.43 2.59
N HIS A 321 8.47 9.75 2.71
CA HIS A 321 9.01 9.32 4.00
C HIS A 321 10.40 9.89 4.26
N TRP A 322 10.69 10.11 5.53
CA TRP A 322 12.01 10.47 6.03
C TRP A 322 12.37 9.55 7.19
N ALA A 323 13.55 8.97 7.10
CA ALA A 323 14.17 8.21 8.17
C ALA A 323 15.01 9.15 9.04
N LYS A 324 14.83 9.05 10.35
CA LYS A 324 15.53 9.85 11.35
C LYS A 324 16.10 8.93 12.42
N LEU A 325 17.42 8.81 12.48
CA LEU A 325 18.11 8.16 13.60
C LEU A 325 18.69 9.22 14.54
N THR A 326 18.24 9.16 15.79
CA THR A 326 18.71 10.02 16.89
C THR A 326 19.49 9.16 17.87
N VAL A 327 20.75 9.52 18.12
CA VAL A 327 21.58 8.93 19.17
C VAL A 327 21.81 10.00 20.24
N LYS A 328 21.44 9.71 21.48
CA LYS A 328 21.68 10.61 22.62
C LYS A 328 22.77 10.07 23.51
N VAL A 329 23.73 10.92 23.81
CA VAL A 329 24.85 10.63 24.69
C VAL A 329 24.88 11.63 25.85
N GLU A 330 25.24 11.16 27.04
CA GLU A 330 25.46 11.97 28.24
C GLU A 330 26.96 11.99 28.53
N GLN A 331 27.53 13.19 28.71
CA GLN A 331 28.90 13.39 29.16
C GLN A 331 28.88 14.44 30.27
N GLU A 332 29.40 14.09 31.45
CA GLU A 332 29.43 14.98 32.62
C GLU A 332 28.06 15.57 33.02
N GLY A 333 26.97 14.84 32.75
CA GLY A 333 25.60 15.32 32.99
C GLY A 333 25.04 16.23 31.89
N ILE A 334 25.83 16.55 30.87
CA ILE A 334 25.39 17.28 29.68
C ILE A 334 24.93 16.27 28.61
N MET A 335 23.75 16.52 28.04
CA MET A 335 23.16 15.69 27.00
C MET A 335 23.51 16.24 25.61
N HIS A 336 24.07 15.39 24.76
CA HIS A 336 24.36 15.67 23.36
C HIS A 336 23.55 14.75 22.43
N GLU A 337 23.29 15.20 21.21
CA GLU A 337 22.51 14.46 20.21
C GLU A 337 23.25 14.37 18.87
N ALA A 338 23.44 13.15 18.37
CA ALA A 338 23.85 12.87 16.99
C ALA A 338 22.61 12.53 16.17
N LEU A 339 22.50 13.14 14.99
CA LEU A 339 21.36 13.02 14.11
C LEU A 339 21.78 12.62 12.69
N LEU A 340 21.18 11.54 12.20
CA LEU A 340 21.11 11.19 10.78
C LEU A 340 19.66 11.31 10.31
N GLU A 341 19.44 12.12 9.28
CA GLU A 341 18.15 12.26 8.62
C GLU A 341 18.33 12.09 7.12
N SER A 342 17.48 11.28 6.50
CA SER A 342 17.52 11.01 5.06
C SER A 342 16.13 10.79 4.49
N PRO A 343 15.87 11.18 3.23
CA PRO A 343 14.77 10.61 2.46
C PRO A 343 14.80 9.08 2.54
N PHE A 344 13.61 8.48 2.64
CA PHE A 344 13.45 7.04 2.78
C PHE A 344 12.29 6.57 1.91
N GLU A 345 12.38 5.38 1.33
CA GLU A 345 11.30 4.79 0.54
C GLU A 345 10.67 3.62 1.29
N ILE A 346 9.35 3.67 1.46
CA ILE A 346 8.57 2.56 1.99
C ILE A 346 7.90 1.83 0.84
N LEU A 347 8.23 0.55 0.70
CA LEU A 347 7.77 -0.30 -0.38
C LEU A 347 6.56 -1.14 0.06
N CYS A 348 5.72 -1.49 -0.91
CA CYS A 348 4.54 -2.31 -0.65
C CYS A 348 4.95 -3.72 -0.24
N CYS A 349 4.34 -4.27 0.83
CA CYS A 349 4.54 -5.65 1.30
C CYS A 349 4.34 -6.73 0.21
N ARG A 350 3.54 -6.43 -0.82
CA ARG A 350 3.30 -7.31 -1.99
C ARG A 350 4.50 -7.45 -2.92
N LEU A 351 5.56 -6.65 -2.72
CA LEU A 351 6.82 -6.76 -3.43
C LEU A 351 7.75 -7.82 -2.83
N ALA A 352 7.52 -8.24 -1.56
CA ALA A 352 8.42 -9.18 -0.90
C ALA A 352 8.62 -10.48 -1.71
N PRO A 353 7.56 -11.19 -2.17
CA PRO A 353 7.76 -12.42 -2.96
C PRO A 353 8.52 -12.16 -4.27
N VAL A 354 8.20 -11.07 -4.96
CA VAL A 354 8.82 -10.72 -6.25
C VAL A 354 10.31 -10.42 -6.09
N LEU A 355 10.70 -9.77 -4.98
CA LEU A 355 12.09 -9.47 -4.68
C LEU A 355 12.87 -10.69 -4.20
N THR A 356 12.21 -11.64 -3.55
CA THR A 356 12.85 -12.90 -3.09
C THR A 356 12.93 -13.97 -4.17
N GLU A 357 12.00 -14.01 -5.11
CA GLU A 357 11.92 -15.06 -6.16
C GLU A 357 12.78 -14.76 -7.40
N SER A 358 13.26 -13.52 -7.57
CA SER A 358 14.23 -13.17 -8.61
C SER A 358 15.39 -12.34 -8.04
N PRO A 359 16.53 -12.95 -7.67
CA PRO A 359 17.76 -12.17 -7.63
C PRO A 359 18.02 -11.65 -9.05
N PRO A 360 18.33 -10.35 -9.27
CA PRO A 360 18.83 -9.92 -10.56
C PRO A 360 20.08 -10.76 -10.87
N GLN A 361 20.08 -11.43 -12.02
CA GLN A 361 21.16 -12.30 -12.48
C GLN A 361 22.44 -11.55 -12.90
N TYR A 362 22.64 -10.30 -12.47
CA TYR A 362 23.89 -9.58 -12.72
C TYR A 362 24.41 -8.92 -11.44
N GLU A 363 25.59 -9.41 -11.06
CA GLU A 363 26.66 -8.74 -10.31
C GLU A 363 26.52 -8.63 -8.78
N GLU A 364 27.01 -9.67 -8.11
CA GLU A 364 28.16 -9.68 -7.16
C GLU A 364 28.39 -8.58 -6.12
N CYS A 365 27.52 -7.58 -5.95
CA CYS A 365 27.58 -6.65 -4.81
C CYS A 365 27.00 -7.24 -3.52
N ALA A 366 26.41 -8.44 -3.56
CA ALA A 366 25.78 -9.12 -2.42
C ALA A 366 26.53 -10.38 -1.95
N LYS A 367 27.83 -10.51 -2.27
CA LYS A 367 28.71 -11.52 -1.63
C LYS A 367 29.39 -10.95 -0.37
N ALA A 368 28.69 -10.12 0.39
CA ALA A 368 28.91 -10.06 1.82
C ALA A 368 27.86 -10.99 2.45
N GLU A 369 28.34 -12.15 2.93
CA GLU A 369 27.65 -13.12 3.77
C GLU A 369 26.68 -12.37 4.72
N VAL A 370 25.36 -12.59 4.74
CA VAL A 370 24.65 -13.83 5.00
C VAL A 370 23.28 -13.75 4.32
N ALA A 371 22.96 -14.70 3.45
CA ALA A 371 21.58 -14.97 3.06
C ALA A 371 20.85 -15.60 4.26
N VAL A 372 20.39 -14.78 5.21
CA VAL A 372 19.37 -15.22 6.16
C VAL A 372 18.04 -15.01 5.46
N SER A 373 17.37 -16.11 5.11
CA SER A 373 15.96 -16.06 4.77
C SER A 373 15.20 -15.61 6.02
N TYR A 374 14.95 -14.32 6.14
CA TYR A 374 13.94 -13.84 7.06
C TYR A 374 12.61 -14.39 6.57
N GLU A 375 12.04 -15.37 7.27
CA GLU A 375 10.63 -15.67 7.13
C GLU A 375 9.89 -14.40 7.54
N CYS A 376 9.64 -13.52 6.57
CA CYS A 376 8.75 -12.41 6.74
C CYS A 376 7.44 -13.02 7.25
N ASN A 377 6.93 -12.52 8.38
CA ASN A 377 5.54 -12.72 8.77
C ASN A 377 4.59 -11.97 7.78
N ALA A 378 4.95 -11.89 6.50
CA ALA A 378 4.11 -11.58 5.36
C ALA A 378 2.79 -12.38 5.41
N HIS A 379 2.83 -13.62 5.93
CA HIS A 379 1.64 -14.42 6.21
C HIS A 379 0.65 -13.78 7.20
N ALA A 380 1.06 -12.77 7.99
CA ALA A 380 0.20 -12.02 8.90
C ALA A 380 -0.33 -10.70 8.31
N CYS A 381 0.22 -10.16 7.22
CA CYS A 381 -0.33 -8.96 6.60
C CYS A 381 -1.68 -9.30 5.91
N PRO A 382 -2.78 -8.60 6.20
CA PRO A 382 -4.07 -8.83 5.56
C PRO A 382 -4.04 -8.66 4.05
N CYS A 383 -3.13 -7.83 3.53
CA CYS A 383 -2.97 -7.65 2.10
C CYS A 383 -2.58 -8.95 1.41
N LEU A 384 -1.79 -9.82 2.07
CA LEU A 384 -1.36 -11.12 1.53
C LEU A 384 -2.33 -12.26 1.93
N ARG A 385 -2.97 -12.20 3.10
CA ARG A 385 -4.00 -13.19 3.50
C ARG A 385 -5.25 -13.15 2.62
N LYS A 386 -5.71 -11.94 2.23
CA LYS A 386 -6.86 -11.78 1.35
C LYS A 386 -6.66 -12.48 0.00
N ASP A 387 -5.42 -12.66 -0.44
CA ASP A 387 -5.10 -13.28 -1.73
C ASP A 387 -5.15 -14.82 -1.63
N ASN A 388 -4.66 -15.41 -0.54
CA ASN A 388 -4.77 -16.86 -0.28
C ASN A 388 -6.22 -17.34 -0.07
N ASP A 389 -7.09 -16.51 0.51
CA ASP A 389 -8.52 -16.85 0.63
C ASP A 389 -9.29 -16.66 -0.68
N ARG A 390 -8.85 -15.75 -1.55
CA ARG A 390 -9.45 -15.52 -2.88
C ARG A 390 -9.09 -16.63 -3.87
N SER A 391 -7.85 -17.12 -3.86
CA SER A 391 -7.44 -18.25 -4.72
C SER A 391 -8.19 -19.54 -4.39
N LYS A 392 -8.64 -19.71 -3.13
CA LYS A 392 -9.37 -20.90 -2.67
C LYS A 392 -10.88 -20.83 -2.78
N ARG A 393 -11.50 -19.67 -3.05
CA ARG A 393 -12.97 -19.54 -3.13
C ARG A 393 -13.40 -18.70 -4.33
N GLY A 394 -13.87 -19.36 -5.38
CA GLY A 394 -14.57 -18.76 -6.54
C GLY A 394 -15.94 -18.14 -6.22
N LYS A 395 -16.12 -17.48 -5.07
CA LYS A 395 -17.33 -16.72 -4.74
C LYS A 395 -16.97 -15.39 -4.04
N PRO A 396 -17.50 -14.24 -4.51
CA PRO A 396 -17.23 -12.96 -3.89
C PRO A 396 -17.93 -12.88 -2.54
N THR A 397 -17.15 -12.75 -1.46
CA THR A 397 -17.69 -12.45 -0.14
C THR A 397 -17.94 -10.96 -0.04
N ILE A 398 -19.21 -10.57 0.16
CA ILE A 398 -19.63 -9.19 0.42
C ILE A 398 -19.04 -8.75 1.77
N MET A 399 -18.23 -7.70 1.76
CA MET A 399 -17.70 -7.10 2.99
C MET A 399 -18.85 -6.47 3.80
N ARG A 400 -19.08 -6.94 5.02
CA ARG A 400 -19.69 -6.13 6.08
C ARG A 400 -18.64 -5.11 6.53
N LEU A 401 -18.99 -3.83 6.47
CA LEU A 401 -18.24 -2.78 7.14
C LEU A 401 -18.14 -3.14 8.63
N LEU A 402 -16.93 -3.33 9.14
CA LEU A 402 -16.69 -3.45 10.57
C LEU A 402 -16.99 -2.09 11.25
N PRO A 403 -17.58 -2.08 12.45
CA PRO A 403 -17.88 -0.84 13.15
C PRO A 403 -16.58 -0.10 13.50
N ARG A 404 -16.68 1.23 13.48
CA ARG A 404 -15.63 2.17 13.91
C ARG A 404 -15.13 1.78 15.30
N TYR A 405 -13.84 1.49 15.43
CA TYR A 405 -13.17 1.55 16.73
C TYR A 405 -13.11 3.03 17.14
N GLN A 406 -13.92 3.40 18.12
CA GLN A 406 -13.75 4.65 18.86
C GLN A 406 -12.50 4.48 19.75
N PHE A 407 -11.51 5.34 19.55
CA PHE A 407 -10.46 5.55 20.54
C PHE A 407 -11.10 6.18 21.78
N SER A 408 -11.00 5.51 22.93
CA SER A 408 -11.10 6.20 24.23
C SER A 408 -9.71 6.62 24.65
N GLU A 409 -9.43 7.92 24.56
CA GLU A 409 -8.33 8.58 25.28
C GLU A 409 -8.61 8.44 26.78
N THR A 410 -8.09 7.40 27.45
CA THR A 410 -7.99 7.31 28.93
C THR A 410 -7.22 6.06 29.34
N ALA A 411 -5.95 5.96 28.96
CA ALA A 411 -5.02 4.98 29.57
C ALA A 411 -3.55 5.35 29.31
N LEU A 412 -3.17 6.61 29.54
CA LEU A 412 -1.76 7.03 29.62
C LEU A 412 -1.61 8.09 30.72
N TYR A 413 -1.93 7.69 31.95
CA TYR A 413 -1.33 8.25 33.17
C TYR A 413 -1.47 7.18 34.26
N ARG A 414 -0.44 6.35 34.39
CA ARG A 414 0.08 5.81 35.64
C ARG A 414 1.44 5.19 35.38
#